data_AF-A0A6H2U039-F1
#
_entry.id   AF-A0A6H2U039-F1
#
_cell.length_a   1.000
_cell.length_b   1.000
_cell.length_c   1.000
_cell.angle_alpha   90.00
_cell.angle_beta   90.00
_cell.angle_gamma   90.00
#
_symmetry.space_group_name_H-M   'P 1'
#
loop_
_entity.id
_entity.type
_entity.pdbx_description
1 polymer ?
#
loop_
_entity_poly.entity_id
_entity_poly.type
_entity_poly.pdbx_seq_one_letter_code
_entity_poly.pdbx_strand_id
1 'polypeptide(L)'
;PGVFDRLVNLQKLWLFGNQLKSIPRGAFDNLKSLTHVWLHTNPWDCQCTDILYLSGWAAQHSDIVREQWIGSSWTVNPDSAKCSGTNTPVRAVTEASTSPSKCP
;
A
#
# COMPACT_ATOMS: atom_id res chain seq x y z
N PRO A 1 -19.06 -6.34 -5.39
CA PRO A 1 -17.72 -6.89 -5.73
C PRO A 1 -16.69 -5.75 -5.88
N GLY A 2 -15.65 -5.78 -5.05
CA GLY A 2 -14.49 -4.90 -5.15
C GLY A 2 -13.63 -5.21 -6.38
N VAL A 3 -12.80 -4.24 -6.77
CA VAL A 3 -12.07 -4.25 -8.06
C VAL A 3 -11.13 -5.44 -8.22
N PHE A 4 -10.58 -5.99 -7.13
CA PHE A 4 -9.65 -7.11 -7.18
C PHE A 4 -10.24 -8.44 -6.69
N ASP A 5 -11.53 -8.49 -6.32
CA ASP A 5 -12.14 -9.64 -5.63
C ASP A 5 -12.03 -10.96 -6.41
N ARG A 6 -12.01 -10.89 -7.75
CA ARG A 6 -11.96 -12.08 -8.61
C ARG A 6 -10.55 -12.46 -9.06
N LEU A 7 -9.54 -11.65 -8.71
CA LEU A 7 -8.16 -11.83 -9.17
C LEU A 7 -7.37 -12.74 -8.22
N VAL A 8 -7.96 -13.89 -7.85
CA VAL A 8 -7.41 -14.79 -6.82
C VAL A 8 -6.03 -15.35 -7.18
N ASN A 9 -5.72 -15.46 -8.48
CA ASN A 9 -4.44 -15.95 -9.01
C ASN A 9 -3.43 -14.84 -9.32
N LEU A 10 -3.73 -13.57 -9.00
CA LEU A 10 -2.84 -12.45 -9.30
C LEU A 10 -1.59 -12.52 -8.42
N GLN A 11 -0.42 -12.60 -9.06
CA GLN A 11 0.87 -12.69 -8.37
C GLN A 11 1.59 -11.36 -8.23
N LYS A 12 1.38 -10.45 -9.19
CA LYS A 12 2.10 -9.18 -9.29
C LYS A 12 1.10 -8.06 -9.50
N LEU A 13 1.14 -7.05 -8.62
CA LEU A 13 0.25 -5.89 -8.68
C LEU A 13 1.07 -4.60 -8.71
N TRP A 14 0.96 -3.86 -9.80
CA TRP A 14 1.68 -2.61 -10.02
C TRP A 14 0.72 -1.43 -9.83
N LEU A 15 0.93 -0.64 -8.77
CA LEU A 15 0.18 0.59 -8.51
C LEU A 15 1.10 1.81 -8.36
N PHE A 16 2.42 1.64 -8.47
CA PHE A 16 3.39 2.72 -8.32
C PHE A 16 3.25 3.79 -9.40
N GLY A 17 3.65 5.02 -9.09
CA GLY A 17 3.64 6.13 -10.05
C GLY A 17 2.24 6.66 -10.38
N ASN A 18 1.28 6.52 -9.46
CA ASN A 18 -0.08 7.01 -9.60
C ASN A 18 -0.37 8.18 -8.63
N GLN A 19 -1.63 8.58 -8.51
CA GLN A 19 -2.13 9.63 -7.60
C GLN A 19 -3.02 9.06 -6.50
N LEU A 20 -2.77 7.80 -6.09
CA LEU A 20 -3.55 7.14 -5.05
C LEU A 20 -3.25 7.78 -3.68
N LYS A 21 -4.32 8.11 -2.95
CA LYS A 21 -4.22 8.67 -1.59
C LYS A 21 -4.52 7.63 -0.51
N SER A 22 -5.34 6.63 -0.83
CA SER A 22 -5.68 5.51 0.05
C SER A 22 -6.02 4.28 -0.80
N ILE A 23 -6.18 3.13 -0.14
CA ILE A 23 -6.74 1.93 -0.75
C ILE A 23 -8.05 1.62 -0.03
N PRO A 24 -9.15 1.38 -0.75
CA PRO A 24 -10.42 1.02 -0.14
C PRO A 24 -10.27 -0.21 0.77
N ARG A 25 -10.93 -0.17 1.92
CA ARG A 25 -10.92 -1.28 2.87
C ARG A 25 -11.31 -2.58 2.17
N GLY A 26 -10.48 -3.59 2.36
CA GLY A 26 -10.70 -4.94 1.84
C GLY A 26 -10.27 -5.16 0.38
N ALA A 27 -9.77 -4.14 -0.32
CA ALA A 27 -9.46 -4.26 -1.75
C ALA A 27 -8.45 -5.38 -2.05
N PHE A 28 -7.52 -5.70 -1.15
CA PHE A 28 -6.52 -6.74 -1.35
C PHE A 28 -6.87 -8.08 -0.69
N ASP A 29 -8.02 -8.19 -0.01
CA ASP A 29 -8.32 -9.34 0.85
C ASP A 29 -8.39 -10.67 0.09
N ASN A 30 -8.78 -10.63 -1.19
CA ASN A 30 -8.93 -11.80 -2.04
C ASN A 30 -7.69 -12.10 -2.92
N LEU A 31 -6.62 -11.31 -2.82
CA LEU A 31 -5.38 -11.50 -3.58
C LEU A 31 -4.47 -12.56 -2.94
N LYS A 32 -4.97 -13.80 -2.81
CA LYS A 32 -4.31 -14.87 -2.06
C LYS A 32 -2.99 -15.36 -2.66
N SER A 33 -2.77 -15.17 -3.97
CA SER A 33 -1.53 -15.55 -4.66
C SER A 33 -0.53 -14.40 -4.83
N LEU A 34 -0.77 -13.25 -4.22
CA LEU A 34 0.08 -12.07 -4.40
C LEU A 34 1.46 -12.27 -3.77
N THR A 35 2.51 -12.04 -4.54
CA THR A 35 3.92 -12.19 -4.12
C THR A 35 4.75 -10.93 -4.33
N HIS A 36 4.24 -10.00 -5.14
CA HIS A 36 4.89 -8.73 -5.42
C HIS A 36 3.85 -7.61 -5.55
N VAL A 37 4.08 -6.52 -4.84
CA VAL A 37 3.29 -5.31 -4.96
C VAL A 37 4.18 -4.07 -4.98
N TRP A 38 3.88 -3.13 -5.87
CA TRP A 38 4.58 -1.85 -5.96
C TRP A 38 3.62 -0.71 -5.65
N LEU A 39 3.90 0.03 -4.57
CA LEU A 39 3.03 1.08 -4.03
C LEU A 39 3.73 2.44 -3.94
N HIS A 40 5.04 2.49 -4.18
CA HIS A 40 5.84 3.70 -4.11
C HIS A 40 5.40 4.77 -5.13
N THR A 41 5.86 6.00 -4.96
CA THR A 41 5.52 7.10 -5.88
C THR A 41 4.01 7.30 -6.01
N ASN A 42 3.32 7.32 -4.87
CA ASN A 42 1.91 7.74 -4.72
C ASN A 42 1.81 8.73 -3.56
N PRO A 43 0.93 9.74 -3.62
CA PRO A 43 0.74 10.72 -2.56
C PRO A 43 -0.17 10.17 -1.45
N TRP A 44 0.26 9.13 -0.74
CA TRP A 44 -0.53 8.49 0.32
C TRP A 44 -0.92 9.49 1.41
N ASP A 45 -2.21 9.66 1.64
CA ASP A 45 -2.75 10.56 2.66
C ASP A 45 -2.80 9.83 4.00
N CYS A 46 -1.74 10.00 4.78
CA CYS A 46 -1.62 9.38 6.10
C CYS A 46 -2.27 10.17 7.23
N GLN A 47 -2.96 11.28 6.93
CA GLN A 47 -3.69 12.05 7.93
C GLN A 47 -5.14 11.59 8.07
N CYS A 48 -5.74 11.14 6.96
CA CYS A 48 -7.06 10.53 6.92
C CYS A 48 -7.05 9.10 7.48
N THR A 49 -8.09 8.69 8.22
CA THR A 49 -8.23 7.32 8.77
C THR A 49 -8.36 6.23 7.72
N ASP A 50 -8.74 6.56 6.48
CA ASP A 50 -8.87 5.57 5.39
C ASP A 50 -7.53 4.91 5.05
N ILE A 51 -6.40 5.51 5.43
CA ILE A 51 -5.08 4.92 5.24
C ILE A 51 -4.85 3.66 6.09
N LEU A 52 -5.60 3.48 7.18
CA LEU A 52 -5.31 2.45 8.18
C LEU A 52 -5.38 1.03 7.60
N TYR A 53 -6.27 0.81 6.62
CA TYR A 53 -6.30 -0.47 5.90
C TYR A 53 -4.96 -0.74 5.21
N LEU A 54 -4.47 0.22 4.42
CA LEU A 54 -3.20 0.07 3.71
C LEU A 54 -2.01 -0.03 4.66
N SER A 55 -1.98 0.78 5.72
CA SER A 55 -0.93 0.74 6.75
C SER A 55 -0.83 -0.65 7.36
N GLY A 56 -1.94 -1.16 7.89
CA GLY A 56 -1.98 -2.48 8.51
C GLY A 56 -1.66 -3.60 7.52
N TRP A 57 -2.20 -3.53 6.29
CA TRP A 57 -1.92 -4.51 5.25
C TRP A 57 -0.43 -4.54 4.87
N ALA A 58 0.19 -3.37 4.66
CA ALA A 58 1.60 -3.26 4.31
C ALA A 58 2.53 -3.69 5.45
N ALA A 59 2.13 -3.48 6.70
CA ALA A 59 2.85 -4.00 7.86
C ALA A 59 2.82 -5.54 7.92
N GLN A 60 1.66 -6.15 7.65
CA GLN A 60 1.48 -7.60 7.66
C GLN A 60 2.14 -8.32 6.47
N HIS A 61 2.22 -7.65 5.31
CA HIS A 61 2.73 -8.22 4.05
C HIS A 61 4.05 -7.55 3.61
N SER A 62 4.89 -7.20 4.59
CA SER A 62 6.13 -6.44 4.36
C SER A 62 7.16 -7.16 3.47
N ASP A 63 7.08 -8.48 3.37
CA ASP A 63 7.95 -9.34 2.56
C ASP A 63 7.68 -9.26 1.05
N ILE A 64 6.49 -8.79 0.65
CA ILE A 64 6.07 -8.72 -0.75
C ILE A 64 6.04 -7.30 -1.34
N VAL A 65 6.24 -6.26 -0.53
CA VAL A 65 6.30 -4.86 -0.99
C VAL A 65 7.65 -4.59 -1.67
N ARG A 66 7.61 -4.10 -2.91
CA ARG A 66 8.77 -3.91 -3.80
C ARG A 66 9.00 -2.45 -4.16
N GLU A 67 10.21 -2.13 -4.63
CA GLU A 67 10.56 -0.81 -5.14
C GLU A 67 11.46 -0.86 -6.39
N GLN A 68 12.74 -1.22 -6.23
CA GLN A 68 13.75 -1.01 -7.27
C GLN A 68 14.06 -2.28 -8.05
N TRP A 69 14.30 -2.15 -9.35
CA TRP A 69 14.86 -3.21 -10.18
C TRP A 69 16.38 -3.14 -10.15
N ILE A 70 17.03 -4.20 -9.67
CA ILE A 70 18.50 -4.30 -9.59
C ILE A 70 19.08 -5.15 -10.73
N GLY A 71 18.56 -4.97 -11.95
CA GLY A 71 19.01 -5.69 -13.15
C GLY A 71 18.47 -7.12 -13.28
N SER A 72 18.32 -7.85 -12.16
CA SER A 72 17.87 -9.24 -12.14
C SER A 72 16.65 -9.51 -11.27
N SER A 73 16.31 -8.62 -10.33
CA SER A 73 15.19 -8.80 -9.41
C SER A 73 14.65 -7.47 -8.89
N TRP A 74 13.42 -7.50 -8.39
CA TRP A 74 12.81 -6.40 -7.66
C TRP A 74 13.11 -6.55 -6.17
N THR A 75 13.76 -5.56 -5.58
CA THR A 75 14.13 -5.58 -4.16
C THR A 75 12.88 -5.49 -3.28
N VAL A 76 12.89 -6.25 -2.18
CA VAL A 76 11.93 -6.05 -1.08
C VAL A 76 12.28 -4.72 -0.42
N ASN A 77 11.31 -3.82 -0.34
CA ASN A 77 11.43 -2.58 0.43
C ASN A 77 10.05 -2.24 1.03
N PRO A 78 9.79 -2.63 2.29
CA PRO A 78 8.50 -2.39 2.94
C PRO A 78 8.24 -0.92 3.26
N ASP A 79 9.28 -0.08 3.20
CA ASP A 79 9.21 1.37 3.45
C ASP A 79 9.06 2.20 2.17
N SER A 80 8.86 1.54 1.01
CA SER A 80 8.78 2.22 -0.28
C SER A 80 7.49 3.04 -0.45
N ALA A 81 6.39 2.62 0.18
CA ALA A 81 5.16 3.42 0.27
C ALA A 81 5.34 4.48 1.37
N LYS A 82 5.33 5.76 0.98
CA LYS A 82 5.59 6.88 1.88
C LYS A 82 4.41 7.84 1.97
N CYS A 83 4.16 8.35 3.16
CA CYS A 83 3.16 9.36 3.44
C CYS A 83 3.50 10.69 2.76
N SER A 84 2.51 11.27 2.10
CA SER A 84 2.60 12.59 1.51
C SER A 84 2.94 13.63 2.57
N GLY A 85 3.91 14.50 2.29
CA GLY A 85 4.34 15.60 3.16
C GLY A 85 5.30 15.23 4.29
N THR A 86 5.27 14.00 4.82
CA THR A 86 6.17 13.60 5.94
C THR A 86 7.27 12.62 5.53
N ASN A 87 7.15 11.96 4.37
CA ASN A 87 8.04 10.88 3.93
C ASN A 87 8.16 9.69 4.91
N THR A 88 7.26 9.61 5.90
CA THR A 88 7.21 8.47 6.81
C THR A 88 6.67 7.23 6.09
N PRO A 89 7.12 6.02 6.42
CA PRO A 89 6.58 4.81 5.82
C PRO A 89 5.09 4.63 6.16
N VAL A 90 4.27 4.33 5.16
CA VAL A 90 2.83 4.10 5.35
C VAL A 90 2.57 2.98 6.37
N ARG A 91 3.37 1.91 6.36
CA ARG A 91 3.25 0.79 7.30
C ARG A 91 3.50 1.14 8.77
N ALA A 92 4.06 2.31 9.06
CA ALA A 92 4.32 2.80 10.40
C ALA A 92 3.20 3.69 10.94
N VAL A 93 2.19 4.00 10.13
CA VAL A 93 1.06 4.85 10.52
C VAL A 93 0.13 4.09 11.45
N THR A 94 -0.26 4.73 12.55
CA THR A 94 -1.19 4.16 13.54
C THR A 94 -2.43 5.04 13.67
N GLU A 95 -3.49 4.50 14.27
CA GLU A 95 -4.75 5.23 14.49
C GLU A 95 -4.53 6.56 15.24
N ALA A 96 -3.59 6.57 16.21
CA ALA A 96 -3.26 7.74 17.02
C ALA A 96 -2.74 8.94 16.21
N SER A 97 -2.20 8.72 15.01
CA SER A 97 -1.71 9.77 14.10
C SER A 97 -2.72 10.20 13.03
N THR A 98 -3.89 9.56 12.97
CA THR A 98 -4.91 9.77 11.93
C THR A 98 -6.18 10.40 12.50
N SER A 99 -7.03 10.98 11.65
CA SER A 99 -8.37 11.45 12.05
C SER A 99 -9.39 11.32 10.91
N PRO A 100 -10.64 10.89 11.19
CA PRO A 100 -11.72 10.92 10.20
C PRO A 100 -12.03 12.33 9.70
N SER A 101 -11.83 13.35 10.55
CA SER A 101 -12.07 14.75 10.20
C SER A 101 -11.05 15.32 9.21
N LYS A 102 -9.98 14.57 8.91
CA LYS A 102 -8.94 14.93 7.92
C LYS A 102 -9.13 14.19 6.60
N CYS A 103 -10.19 13.41 6.46
CA CYS A 103 -10.57 12.78 5.21
C CYS A 103 -11.34 13.79 4.31
N PRO A 104 -11.17 13.71 2.98
CA PRO A 104 -11.88 14.56 2.03
C PRO A 104 -13.39 14.32 2.01
#